data_AF-A0A0V1LBS5-F1
#
_entry.id   AF-A0A0V1LBS5-F1
#
_cell.length_a   1.000
_cell.length_b   1.000
_cell.length_c   1.000
_cell.angle_alpha   90.00
_cell.angle_beta   90.00
_cell.angle_gamma   90.00
#
_symmetry.space_group_name_H-M   'P 1'
#
loop_
_entity.id
_entity.type
_entity.pdbx_description
1 polymer ?
#
loop_
_entity_poly.entity_id
_entity_poly.type
_entity_poly.pdbx_seq_one_letter_code
_entity_poly.pdbx_strand_id
1 'polypeptide(L)'
;SAKLFNNEGFFTKILCNCSFANCSAKYVLYKTPDQITAKIKTSAAPPWADEGADLTQNAGHALVSTLESWFAPLHNSLSAVGYSNQPPGFSGFTTDSTSKGIIIMTNAQQQSFWLVHTMPKVLANGVAWAWPADLTPQGHMVVCVDVSTQTVAAIASALVYQNPLIYFSNIAPALQATQQTLMKLIGGLMPVLTPPFANTQTIKTLAAGAEVPIIIFSKLSTGRLEMYGKILTTKLRANIRVWAKTDNSLSSTGGGKIGFVKVVQSPITVDNQQSTREKDSSQWVSVEQKPLFCFTTSSYNKEQLMKSGTAICLEHQLLSESFAAMAADLCEYTFFLALSGSSCTTLCKFMQLTVHAELLQMIQNGQLRAKIISPANAGWASDGANMNTDTGHALAQTLAEWMGPILDDMTALGYSNTPPKSTITSQTTSSKGMDYKYL
;
A
#
# COMPACT_ATOMS: atom_id res chain seq x y z
N SER A 1 26.25 15.38 -11.26
CA SER A 1 24.90 15.62 -11.80
C SER A 1 25.02 15.86 -13.29
N ALA A 2 24.41 15.01 -14.13
CA ALA A 2 24.38 15.27 -15.57
C ALA A 2 23.43 16.45 -15.83
N LYS A 3 23.93 17.48 -16.53
CA LYS A 3 23.21 18.72 -16.84
C LYS A 3 21.85 18.41 -17.49
N LEU A 4 20.78 18.95 -16.90
CA LEU A 4 19.38 18.87 -17.38
C LEU A 4 19.07 19.80 -18.55
N PHE A 5 20.05 20.54 -19.05
CA PHE A 5 19.91 21.48 -20.15
C PHE A 5 20.58 20.92 -21.40
N ASN A 6 19.91 20.92 -22.55
CA ASN A 6 20.61 20.76 -23.83
C ASN A 6 21.47 22.01 -24.10
N ASN A 7 22.33 21.93 -25.12
CA ASN A 7 23.17 23.05 -25.57
C ASN A 7 22.39 24.32 -25.99
N GLU A 8 21.06 24.26 -26.01
CA GLU A 8 20.16 25.38 -26.34
C GLU A 8 19.38 25.90 -25.11
N GLY A 9 19.64 25.40 -23.90
CA GLY A 9 18.99 25.88 -22.67
C GLY A 9 17.60 25.30 -22.38
N PHE A 10 17.18 24.25 -23.10
CA PHE A 10 15.93 23.54 -22.83
C PHE A 10 16.12 22.37 -21.85
N PHE A 11 15.14 22.15 -20.98
CA PHE A 11 15.08 20.95 -20.14
C PHE A 11 14.99 19.69 -21.01
N THR A 12 15.98 18.79 -20.90
CA THR A 12 16.09 17.64 -21.81
C THR A 12 15.15 16.48 -21.49
N LYS A 13 14.65 16.35 -20.26
CA LYS A 13 13.67 15.32 -19.84
C LYS A 13 12.88 15.80 -18.62
N ILE A 14 11.56 15.94 -18.76
CA ILE A 14 10.62 16.10 -17.65
C ILE A 14 10.01 14.73 -17.38
N LEU A 15 10.76 13.90 -16.67
CA LEU A 15 10.35 12.56 -16.30
C LEU A 15 10.41 12.41 -14.78
N CYS A 16 9.60 11.53 -14.25
CA CYS A 16 9.78 10.99 -12.91
C CYS A 16 11.22 10.49 -12.78
N ASN A 17 11.97 11.13 -11.89
CA ASN A 17 13.40 10.94 -11.75
C ASN A 17 13.72 10.53 -10.31
N CYS A 18 14.52 9.49 -10.13
CA CYS A 18 15.05 9.14 -8.83
C CYS A 18 16.59 9.03 -8.85
N SER A 19 17.18 9.15 -7.67
CA SER A 19 18.62 9.41 -7.45
C SER A 19 19.58 8.29 -7.90
N PHE A 20 19.07 7.09 -8.21
CA PHE A 20 19.89 5.95 -8.64
C PHE A 20 19.97 5.84 -10.16
N ALA A 21 21.12 5.36 -10.64
CA ALA A 21 21.32 5.04 -12.05
C ALA A 21 20.23 4.07 -12.56
N ASN A 22 19.67 4.34 -13.74
CA ASN A 22 18.60 3.57 -14.39
C ASN A 22 17.21 3.62 -13.73
N CYS A 23 16.92 4.61 -12.88
CA CYS A 23 15.56 4.84 -12.42
C CYS A 23 14.65 5.33 -13.57
N SER A 24 13.98 4.41 -14.25
CA SER A 24 13.10 4.73 -15.37
C SER A 24 11.66 5.06 -14.93
N ALA A 25 11.24 6.28 -15.22
CA ALA A 25 9.91 6.75 -15.64
C ALA A 25 8.67 6.58 -14.71
N LYS A 26 8.70 5.75 -13.68
CA LYS A 26 7.56 5.51 -12.76
C LYS A 26 8.06 5.02 -11.42
N TYR A 27 7.66 5.68 -10.35
CA TYR A 27 8.03 5.23 -9.01
C TYR A 27 6.94 5.46 -7.97
N VAL A 28 6.98 4.63 -6.94
CA VAL A 28 6.30 4.83 -5.67
C VAL A 28 7.37 5.13 -4.63
N LEU A 29 7.23 6.25 -3.92
CA LEU A 29 8.05 6.62 -2.79
C LEU A 29 7.22 6.47 -1.52
N TYR A 30 7.79 5.81 -0.52
CA TYR A 30 7.17 5.55 0.77
C TYR A 30 8.14 5.95 1.86
N LYS A 31 7.83 7.03 2.58
CA LYS A 31 8.53 7.41 3.81
C LYS A 31 7.73 6.89 4.99
N THR A 32 8.31 6.01 5.78
CA THR A 32 7.68 5.45 6.99
C THR A 32 7.73 6.47 8.15
N PRO A 33 6.92 6.30 9.20
CA PRO A 33 6.89 7.22 10.34
C PRO A 33 8.25 7.38 11.00
N ASP A 34 8.52 8.59 11.51
CA ASP A 34 9.72 8.93 12.28
C ASP A 34 11.06 8.81 11.49
N GLN A 35 11.02 8.51 10.19
CA GLN A 35 12.19 8.50 9.30
C GLN A 35 12.39 9.83 8.60
N ILE A 36 13.61 10.20 8.21
CA ILE A 36 13.86 11.33 7.29
C ILE A 36 14.33 10.86 5.90
N THR A 37 14.38 9.55 5.70
CA THR A 37 14.62 8.88 4.42
C THR A 37 13.35 8.16 3.96
N ALA A 38 13.19 7.98 2.67
CA ALA A 38 12.14 7.18 2.06
C ALA A 38 12.69 5.93 1.36
N LYS A 39 11.79 4.98 1.16
CA LYS A 39 11.98 3.81 0.29
C LYS A 39 11.33 4.08 -1.06
N ILE A 40 11.97 3.67 -2.13
CA ILE A 40 11.49 3.79 -3.50
C ILE A 40 11.29 2.41 -4.10
N LYS A 41 10.19 2.26 -4.83
CA LYS A 41 9.95 1.13 -5.71
C LYS A 41 9.67 1.62 -7.11
N THR A 42 10.32 1.02 -8.11
CA THR A 42 10.15 1.38 -9.52
C THR A 42 9.56 0.21 -10.30
N SER A 43 9.07 0.49 -11.51
CA SER A 43 8.61 -0.56 -12.42
C SER A 43 9.73 -1.52 -12.88
N ALA A 44 11.00 -1.11 -12.79
CA ALA A 44 12.15 -1.85 -13.29
C ALA A 44 12.94 -2.61 -12.20
N ALA A 45 12.66 -2.36 -10.91
CA ALA A 45 13.43 -2.93 -9.79
C ALA A 45 12.58 -3.85 -8.89
N PRO A 46 12.98 -5.11 -8.63
CA PRO A 46 12.21 -6.04 -7.81
C PRO A 46 12.12 -5.68 -6.31
N PRO A 47 13.20 -5.31 -5.58
CA PRO A 47 13.11 -4.93 -4.18
C PRO A 47 12.82 -3.44 -3.98
N TRP A 48 12.37 -3.07 -2.78
CA TRP A 48 12.45 -1.68 -2.32
C TRP A 48 13.92 -1.26 -2.25
N ALA A 49 14.19 0.00 -2.56
CA ALA A 49 15.52 0.61 -2.42
C ALA A 49 15.41 1.85 -1.53
N ASP A 50 16.48 2.19 -0.82
CA ASP A 50 16.58 3.53 -0.21
C ASP A 50 16.48 4.61 -1.28
N GLU A 51 16.05 5.82 -0.95
CA GLU A 51 15.97 6.94 -1.90
C GLU A 51 17.30 7.69 -2.10
N GLY A 52 18.36 7.29 -1.41
CA GLY A 52 19.67 7.93 -1.45
C GLY A 52 19.86 8.87 -0.27
N ALA A 53 19.70 10.18 -0.50
CA ALA A 53 19.86 11.19 0.55
C ALA A 53 18.58 11.39 1.39
N ASP A 54 18.72 11.95 2.60
CA ASP A 54 17.58 12.33 3.43
C ASP A 54 16.69 13.38 2.73
N LEU A 55 15.37 13.29 2.96
CA LEU A 55 14.37 14.26 2.50
C LEU A 55 14.66 15.69 2.97
N THR A 56 15.43 15.88 4.04
CA THR A 56 15.84 17.21 4.53
C THR A 56 16.87 17.88 3.62
N GLN A 57 17.58 17.11 2.78
CA GLN A 57 18.58 17.62 1.86
C GLN A 57 17.91 18.28 0.65
N ASN A 58 18.60 19.25 0.05
CA ASN A 58 18.15 19.97 -1.14
C ASN A 58 18.50 19.28 -2.46
N ALA A 59 19.04 18.05 -2.41
CA ALA A 59 19.42 17.25 -3.57
C ALA A 59 19.63 15.78 -3.14
N GLY A 60 19.74 14.88 -4.12
CA GLY A 60 20.13 13.48 -3.86
C GLY A 60 18.98 12.52 -3.54
N HIS A 61 17.74 12.98 -3.59
CA HIS A 61 16.52 12.16 -3.46
C HIS A 61 15.52 12.42 -4.59
N ALA A 62 14.51 11.56 -4.71
CA ALA A 62 13.62 11.54 -5.88
C ALA A 62 12.67 12.73 -5.97
N LEU A 63 12.21 13.28 -4.83
CA LEU A 63 11.29 14.41 -4.85
C LEU A 63 11.94 15.65 -5.44
N VAL A 64 13.14 16.02 -4.97
CA VAL A 64 13.90 17.12 -5.57
C VAL A 64 14.26 16.82 -7.01
N SER A 65 14.73 15.61 -7.31
CA SER A 65 15.14 15.25 -8.68
C SER A 65 13.99 15.32 -9.69
N THR A 66 12.77 14.98 -9.26
CA THR A 66 11.55 15.06 -10.10
C THR A 66 11.00 16.48 -10.19
N LEU A 67 11.05 17.23 -9.09
CA LEU A 67 10.43 18.55 -8.96
C LEU A 67 11.43 19.70 -9.02
N GLU A 68 12.62 19.49 -9.59
CA GLU A 68 13.66 20.53 -9.71
C GLU A 68 13.13 21.79 -10.41
N SER A 69 12.39 21.62 -11.52
CA SER A 69 11.78 22.73 -12.24
C SER A 69 10.59 23.37 -11.52
N TRP A 70 10.09 22.73 -10.47
CA TRP A 70 8.98 23.23 -9.63
C TRP A 70 9.47 24.05 -8.45
N PHE A 71 10.64 23.73 -7.88
CA PHE A 71 11.24 24.42 -6.74
C PHE A 71 12.03 25.70 -7.11
N ALA A 72 11.99 26.06 -8.39
CA ALA A 72 12.49 27.32 -8.93
C ALA A 72 11.38 28.01 -9.73
N PRO A 73 11.52 29.30 -10.08
CA PRO A 73 10.59 29.95 -11.01
C PRO A 73 10.38 29.08 -12.25
N LEU A 74 9.13 28.72 -12.53
CA LEU A 74 8.81 27.77 -13.59
C LEU A 74 9.35 28.27 -14.93
N HIS A 75 10.18 27.46 -15.58
CA HIS A 75 10.79 27.84 -16.86
C HIS A 75 9.75 28.03 -17.96
N ASN A 76 9.98 28.96 -18.89
CA ASN A 76 9.04 29.34 -19.95
C ASN A 76 8.73 28.21 -20.96
N SER A 77 9.57 27.19 -21.02
CA SER A 77 9.36 26.00 -21.83
C SER A 77 8.40 25.00 -21.18
N LEU A 78 7.93 25.27 -19.97
CA LEU A 78 7.08 24.38 -19.18
C LEU A 78 5.69 24.97 -18.93
N SER A 79 4.74 24.09 -18.72
CA SER A 79 3.44 24.40 -18.15
C SER A 79 3.19 23.49 -16.97
N ALA A 80 2.53 23.98 -15.94
CA ALA A 80 2.27 23.17 -14.76
C ALA A 80 0.99 23.56 -14.02
N VAL A 81 0.46 22.60 -13.28
CA VAL A 81 -0.69 22.75 -12.38
C VAL A 81 -0.38 22.06 -11.05
N GLY A 82 -0.58 22.76 -9.96
CA GLY A 82 -0.53 22.22 -8.60
C GLY A 82 -1.91 22.27 -7.96
N TYR A 83 -2.32 21.15 -7.37
CA TYR A 83 -3.61 21.04 -6.70
C TYR A 83 -3.49 20.32 -5.36
N SER A 84 -4.28 20.73 -4.37
CA SER A 84 -4.25 20.14 -3.03
C SER A 84 -5.48 20.56 -2.26
N ASN A 85 -6.02 19.67 -1.42
CA ASN A 85 -7.00 20.06 -0.41
C ASN A 85 -6.40 20.84 0.77
N GLN A 86 -5.08 20.82 0.91
CA GLN A 86 -4.28 21.52 1.94
C GLN A 86 -3.01 22.09 1.28
N PRO A 87 -3.13 23.16 0.49
CA PRO A 87 -2.01 23.72 -0.27
C PRO A 87 -0.93 24.35 0.63
N PRO A 88 0.31 24.46 0.13
CA PRO A 88 1.41 25.11 0.88
C PRO A 88 1.11 26.59 1.13
N GLY A 89 1.48 27.09 2.31
CA GLY A 89 1.28 28.50 2.70
C GLY A 89 -0.13 28.87 3.17
N PHE A 90 -1.11 27.94 3.15
CA PHE A 90 -2.46 28.18 3.67
C PHE A 90 -2.65 27.56 5.06
N SER A 91 -3.24 28.32 5.98
CA SER A 91 -3.64 27.87 7.31
C SER A 91 -5.16 27.94 7.49
N GLY A 92 -5.75 26.98 8.20
CA GLY A 92 -7.18 26.98 8.52
C GLY A 92 -8.15 26.72 7.35
N PHE A 93 -7.62 26.43 6.15
CA PHE A 93 -8.42 26.15 4.97
C PHE A 93 -8.25 24.68 4.55
N THR A 94 -9.36 23.96 4.39
CA THR A 94 -9.42 22.62 3.79
C THR A 94 -10.60 22.55 2.84
N THR A 95 -10.40 22.02 1.64
CA THR A 95 -11.53 21.71 0.74
C THR A 95 -12.25 20.44 1.18
N ASP A 96 -13.42 20.18 0.59
CA ASP A 96 -14.11 18.90 0.70
C ASP A 96 -13.40 17.76 -0.07
N SER A 97 -12.32 18.02 -0.80
CA SER A 97 -11.44 17.01 -1.40
C SER A 97 -10.42 16.40 -0.43
N THR A 98 -9.90 15.23 -0.77
CA THR A 98 -8.66 14.68 -0.19
C THR A 98 -7.45 14.72 -1.14
N SER A 99 -7.66 15.09 -2.40
CA SER A 99 -6.71 14.88 -3.49
C SER A 99 -5.60 15.93 -3.49
N LYS A 100 -4.37 15.51 -3.82
CA LYS A 100 -3.19 16.38 -3.94
C LYS A 100 -2.27 15.88 -5.04
N GLY A 101 -1.65 16.79 -5.77
CA GLY A 101 -0.71 16.45 -6.83
C GLY A 101 -0.23 17.62 -7.65
N ILE A 102 0.68 17.30 -8.58
CA ILE A 102 1.32 18.22 -9.51
C ILE A 102 1.33 17.57 -10.89
N ILE A 103 1.03 18.35 -11.92
CA ILE A 103 1.19 17.98 -13.32
C ILE A 103 2.18 18.97 -13.93
N ILE A 104 3.26 18.49 -14.55
CA ILE A 104 4.18 19.31 -15.34
C ILE A 104 4.20 18.78 -16.76
N MET A 105 4.19 19.69 -17.72
CA MET A 105 4.14 19.42 -19.16
C MET A 105 5.23 20.20 -19.86
N THR A 106 5.88 19.60 -20.85
CA THR A 106 6.70 20.34 -21.82
C THR A 106 5.79 21.13 -22.77
N ASN A 107 6.12 22.38 -23.08
CA ASN A 107 5.35 23.19 -24.05
C ASN A 107 5.60 22.76 -25.49
N ALA A 108 6.78 22.22 -25.80
CA ALA A 108 7.20 21.88 -27.16
C ALA A 108 7.00 20.40 -27.53
N GLN A 109 6.95 19.51 -26.54
CA GLN A 109 6.88 18.05 -26.74
C GLN A 109 5.61 17.49 -26.10
N GLN A 110 5.23 16.25 -26.46
CA GLN A 110 4.07 15.57 -25.87
C GLN A 110 4.45 14.80 -24.60
N GLN A 111 5.30 15.40 -23.75
CA GLN A 111 5.80 14.78 -22.52
C GLN A 111 5.28 15.52 -21.29
N SER A 112 4.80 14.73 -20.34
CA SER A 112 4.34 15.22 -19.06
C SER A 112 4.64 14.19 -17.97
N PHE A 113 4.64 14.61 -16.71
CA PHE A 113 4.48 13.68 -15.60
C PHE A 113 3.32 14.12 -14.72
N TRP A 114 2.78 13.15 -14.00
CA TRP A 114 1.77 13.35 -12.98
C TRP A 114 2.27 12.76 -11.66
N LEU A 115 2.35 13.62 -10.65
CA LEU A 115 2.76 13.28 -9.30
C LEU A 115 1.57 13.44 -8.35
N VAL A 116 1.24 12.39 -7.61
CA VAL A 116 0.21 12.42 -6.55
C VAL A 116 0.83 12.07 -5.21
N HIS A 117 0.35 12.69 -4.15
CA HIS A 117 0.95 12.54 -2.82
C HIS A 117 -0.05 12.67 -1.68
N THR A 118 0.37 12.25 -0.49
CA THR A 118 -0.41 12.33 0.75
C THR A 118 0.00 13.48 1.66
N MET A 119 1.16 14.09 1.41
CA MET A 119 1.74 15.14 2.26
C MET A 119 0.92 16.44 2.23
N PRO A 120 0.50 16.99 3.39
CA PRO A 120 -0.17 18.29 3.46
C PRO A 120 0.82 19.46 3.46
N LYS A 121 0.38 20.63 2.97
CA LYS A 121 1.09 21.92 3.10
C LYS A 121 2.53 21.96 2.54
N VAL A 122 2.82 21.13 1.54
CA VAL A 122 4.14 21.03 0.88
C VAL A 122 4.07 21.38 -0.60
N LEU A 123 5.26 21.44 -1.21
CA LEU A 123 5.46 21.59 -2.65
C LEU A 123 4.98 22.95 -3.17
N ALA A 124 5.40 24.04 -2.52
CA ALA A 124 5.22 25.38 -3.07
C ALA A 124 6.00 25.54 -4.40
N ASN A 125 5.36 26.07 -5.43
CA ASN A 125 6.05 26.40 -6.67
C ASN A 125 6.97 27.61 -6.46
N GLY A 126 8.14 27.62 -7.10
CA GLY A 126 9.07 28.75 -7.06
C GLY A 126 9.80 28.94 -5.73
N VAL A 127 9.63 28.01 -4.79
CA VAL A 127 10.27 28.03 -3.47
C VAL A 127 11.23 26.85 -3.38
N ALA A 128 12.44 27.12 -2.92
CA ALA A 128 13.46 26.08 -2.71
C ALA A 128 12.93 24.98 -1.78
N TRP A 129 13.34 23.74 -2.05
CA TRP A 129 12.91 22.59 -1.26
C TRP A 129 13.36 22.71 0.20
N ALA A 130 12.42 22.46 1.10
CA ALA A 130 12.66 22.27 2.52
C ALA A 130 11.66 21.24 3.05
N TRP A 131 12.16 20.22 3.77
CA TRP A 131 11.31 19.23 4.43
C TRP A 131 10.61 19.86 5.63
N PRO A 132 9.26 19.84 5.71
CA PRO A 132 8.57 20.29 6.91
C PRO A 132 8.72 19.25 8.03
N ALA A 133 9.23 19.69 9.17
CA ALA A 133 9.43 18.82 10.34
C ALA A 133 8.13 18.13 10.82
N ASP A 134 6.97 18.77 10.63
CA ASP A 134 5.65 18.22 10.98
C ASP A 134 5.28 16.96 10.18
N LEU A 135 5.95 16.70 9.05
CA LEU A 135 5.77 15.48 8.26
C LEU A 135 6.65 14.34 8.73
N THR A 136 7.65 14.60 9.59
CA THR A 136 8.55 13.56 10.10
C THR A 136 7.81 12.47 10.87
N PRO A 137 6.91 12.80 11.83
CA PRO A 137 6.25 11.80 12.66
C PRO A 137 5.27 10.87 11.92
N GLN A 138 4.95 11.17 10.65
CA GLN A 138 3.93 10.44 9.91
C GLN A 138 4.43 9.78 8.63
N GLY A 139 3.93 8.58 8.34
CA GLY A 139 4.15 7.92 7.07
C GLY A 139 3.51 8.68 5.91
N HIS A 140 4.21 8.80 4.79
CA HIS A 140 3.74 9.48 3.60
C HIS A 140 4.16 8.73 2.33
N MET A 141 3.29 8.78 1.33
CA MET A 141 3.50 8.17 0.04
C MET A 141 3.34 9.17 -1.11
N VAL A 142 4.14 8.96 -2.15
CA VAL A 142 4.11 9.68 -3.44
C VAL A 142 4.12 8.65 -4.56
N VAL A 143 3.32 8.89 -5.60
CA VAL A 143 3.38 8.14 -6.86
C VAL A 143 3.65 9.13 -7.97
N CYS A 144 4.66 8.85 -8.78
CA CYS A 144 4.98 9.62 -9.97
C CYS A 144 4.90 8.72 -11.20
N VAL A 145 4.19 9.18 -12.22
CA VAL A 145 4.10 8.51 -13.52
C VAL A 145 4.30 9.49 -14.67
N ASP A 146 5.13 9.11 -15.63
CA ASP A 146 5.21 9.82 -16.91
C ASP A 146 3.98 9.50 -17.74
N VAL A 147 3.39 10.51 -18.36
CA VAL A 147 2.19 10.43 -19.21
C VAL A 147 2.36 11.31 -20.44
N SER A 148 1.63 11.01 -21.51
CA SER A 148 1.61 11.90 -22.66
C SER A 148 0.82 13.18 -22.31
N THR A 149 1.19 14.30 -22.93
CA THR A 149 0.44 15.55 -22.74
C THR A 149 -1.02 15.42 -23.16
N GLN A 150 -1.36 14.55 -24.11
CA GLN A 150 -2.75 14.29 -24.51
C GLN A 150 -3.57 13.63 -23.39
N THR A 151 -2.91 12.81 -22.55
CA THR A 151 -3.52 12.11 -21.42
C THR A 151 -3.98 13.08 -20.31
N VAL A 152 -3.41 14.28 -20.25
CA VAL A 152 -3.74 15.29 -19.21
C VAL A 152 -5.22 15.67 -19.24
N ALA A 153 -5.89 15.64 -20.40
CA ALA A 153 -7.33 15.89 -20.47
C ALA A 153 -8.16 14.84 -19.71
N ALA A 154 -7.75 13.57 -19.73
CA ALA A 154 -8.40 12.51 -18.95
C ALA A 154 -8.13 12.67 -17.45
N ILE A 155 -6.92 13.06 -17.06
CA ILE A 155 -6.58 13.39 -15.67
C ILE A 155 -7.43 14.58 -15.20
N ALA A 156 -7.53 15.66 -15.99
CA ALA A 156 -8.38 16.81 -15.69
C ALA A 156 -9.86 16.40 -15.51
N SER A 157 -10.35 15.49 -16.36
CA SER A 157 -11.71 14.94 -16.25
C SER A 157 -11.93 14.15 -14.95
N ALA A 158 -10.90 13.45 -14.46
CA ALA A 158 -10.93 12.81 -13.16
C ALA A 158 -10.89 13.86 -12.02
N LEU A 159 -10.02 14.87 -12.13
CA LEU A 159 -9.87 15.94 -11.12
C LEU A 159 -11.16 16.72 -10.88
N VAL A 160 -12.01 16.89 -11.89
CA VAL A 160 -13.36 17.48 -11.73
C VAL A 160 -14.16 16.74 -10.68
N TYR A 161 -14.12 15.41 -10.71
CA TYR A 161 -14.78 14.57 -9.73
C TYR A 161 -14.01 14.45 -8.43
N GLN A 162 -12.77 14.95 -8.36
CA GLN A 162 -11.99 15.00 -7.13
C GLN A 162 -12.16 16.34 -6.41
N ASN A 163 -12.66 17.37 -7.10
CA ASN A 163 -12.87 18.72 -6.60
C ASN A 163 -11.70 19.33 -5.79
N PRO A 164 -10.42 19.18 -6.21
CA PRO A 164 -9.31 19.76 -5.45
C PRO A 164 -9.25 21.28 -5.66
N LEU A 165 -8.62 22.00 -4.72
CA LEU A 165 -8.23 23.38 -4.97
C LEU A 165 -6.99 23.40 -5.86
N ILE A 166 -7.07 24.09 -7.00
CA ILE A 166 -5.91 24.45 -7.81
C ILE A 166 -5.22 25.64 -7.15
N TYR A 167 -4.03 25.43 -6.60
CA TYR A 167 -3.27 26.49 -5.91
C TYR A 167 -2.17 27.11 -6.79
N PHE A 168 -1.85 26.48 -7.90
CA PHE A 168 -0.91 26.99 -8.88
C PHE A 168 -1.32 26.54 -10.28
N SER A 169 -1.27 27.46 -11.25
CA SER A 169 -1.40 27.13 -12.66
C SER A 169 -0.61 28.10 -13.51
N ASN A 170 0.20 27.58 -14.43
CA ASN A 170 0.84 28.35 -15.48
C ASN A 170 0.82 27.50 -16.75
N ILE A 171 -0.03 27.86 -17.72
CA ILE A 171 -0.22 27.10 -18.96
C ILE A 171 0.10 27.99 -20.15
N ALA A 172 1.06 27.57 -20.98
CA ALA A 172 1.42 28.28 -22.19
C ALA A 172 0.24 28.34 -23.19
N PRO A 173 0.04 29.47 -23.91
CA PRO A 173 -1.10 29.65 -24.81
C PRO A 173 -1.32 28.52 -25.82
N ALA A 174 -0.23 27.96 -26.37
CA ALA A 174 -0.28 26.84 -27.31
C ALA A 174 -0.90 25.57 -26.69
N LEU A 175 -0.61 25.29 -25.41
CA LEU A 175 -1.22 24.17 -24.70
C LEU A 175 -2.66 24.48 -24.28
N GLN A 176 -3.01 25.72 -23.98
CA GLN A 176 -4.40 26.08 -23.64
C GLN A 176 -5.39 25.70 -24.76
N ALA A 177 -4.98 25.88 -26.02
CA ALA A 177 -5.81 25.54 -27.18
C ALA A 177 -6.13 24.04 -27.28
N THR A 178 -5.22 23.17 -26.82
CA THR A 178 -5.35 21.72 -26.87
C THR A 178 -5.85 21.11 -25.55
N GLN A 179 -5.60 21.77 -24.42
CA GLN A 179 -5.94 21.32 -23.06
C GLN A 179 -7.21 22.00 -22.52
N GLN A 180 -8.25 22.07 -23.35
CA GLN A 180 -9.48 22.80 -23.00
C GLN A 180 -10.16 22.26 -21.72
N THR A 181 -10.14 20.94 -21.50
CA THR A 181 -10.68 20.32 -20.28
C THR A 181 -9.93 20.79 -19.04
N LEU A 182 -8.59 20.88 -19.13
CA LEU A 182 -7.75 21.38 -18.04
C LEU A 182 -8.03 22.87 -17.79
N MET A 183 -8.16 23.68 -18.84
CA MET A 183 -8.46 25.10 -18.70
C MET A 183 -9.82 25.35 -18.06
N LYS A 184 -10.84 24.55 -18.41
CA LYS A 184 -12.16 24.62 -17.76
C LYS A 184 -12.09 24.19 -16.30
N LEU A 185 -11.30 23.17 -15.96
CA LEU A 185 -11.05 22.78 -14.57
C LEU A 185 -10.41 23.93 -13.78
N ILE A 186 -9.32 24.53 -14.31
CA ILE A 186 -8.62 25.66 -13.68
C ILE A 186 -9.58 26.84 -13.46
N GLY A 187 -10.43 27.14 -14.44
CA GLY A 187 -11.43 28.20 -14.33
C GLY A 187 -12.65 27.87 -13.46
N GLY A 188 -12.76 26.66 -12.90
CA GLY A 188 -13.94 26.23 -12.13
C GLY A 188 -15.22 26.09 -12.97
N LEU A 189 -15.09 25.90 -14.29
CA LEU A 189 -16.20 25.94 -15.26
C LEU A 189 -16.80 24.57 -15.57
N MET A 190 -16.56 23.55 -14.73
CA MET A 190 -17.09 22.19 -14.93
C MET A 190 -17.86 21.67 -13.71
N PRO A 191 -18.99 22.30 -13.35
CA PRO A 191 -19.82 21.81 -12.26
C PRO A 191 -20.50 20.50 -12.64
N VAL A 192 -20.46 19.52 -11.75
CA VAL A 192 -21.21 18.26 -11.88
C VAL A 192 -22.43 18.33 -10.97
N LEU A 193 -23.59 18.61 -11.56
CA LEU A 193 -24.83 18.86 -10.82
C LEU A 193 -25.77 17.66 -10.81
N THR A 194 -25.57 16.69 -11.70
CA THR A 194 -26.43 15.51 -11.84
C THR A 194 -25.63 14.20 -11.74
N PRO A 195 -26.25 13.11 -11.25
CA PRO A 195 -25.62 11.80 -11.24
C PRO A 195 -25.24 11.31 -12.65
N PRO A 196 -24.21 10.44 -12.76
CA PRO A 196 -23.44 9.83 -11.68
C PRO A 196 -22.39 10.78 -11.09
N PHE A 197 -22.30 10.83 -9.76
CA PHE A 197 -21.30 11.62 -9.01
C PHE A 197 -19.96 10.91 -8.81
N ALA A 198 -19.70 9.88 -9.63
CA ALA A 198 -18.43 9.17 -9.70
C ALA A 198 -18.03 9.01 -11.16
N ASN A 199 -16.72 9.06 -11.40
CA ASN A 199 -16.12 8.95 -12.72
C ASN A 199 -15.02 7.89 -12.71
N THR A 200 -14.80 7.28 -13.87
CA THR A 200 -13.71 6.34 -14.10
C THR A 200 -13.01 6.73 -15.39
N GLN A 201 -11.71 6.96 -15.30
CA GLN A 201 -10.86 7.24 -16.46
C GLN A 201 -9.81 6.14 -16.58
N THR A 202 -9.47 5.77 -17.81
CA THR A 202 -8.36 4.85 -18.07
C THR A 202 -7.33 5.58 -18.91
N ILE A 203 -6.09 5.55 -18.46
CA ILE A 203 -4.97 6.16 -19.14
C ILE A 203 -3.82 5.16 -19.23
N LYS A 204 -2.76 5.56 -19.92
CA LYS A 204 -1.51 4.82 -19.96
C LYS A 204 -0.36 5.77 -19.70
N THR A 205 0.68 5.23 -19.09
CA THR A 205 1.95 5.95 -18.93
C THR A 205 2.67 6.12 -20.26
N LEU A 206 3.50 7.15 -20.38
CA LEU A 206 4.40 7.38 -21.50
C LEU A 206 5.45 6.24 -21.62
N ALA A 207 5.73 5.79 -22.85
CA ALA A 207 6.55 4.61 -23.11
C ALA A 207 8.06 4.91 -23.06
N ALA A 208 8.72 4.56 -21.95
CA ALA A 208 10.18 4.42 -21.86
C ALA A 208 10.65 2.94 -21.77
N GLY A 209 9.72 1.99 -21.94
CA GLY A 209 9.94 0.55 -21.87
C GLY A 209 8.66 -0.23 -22.18
N ALA A 210 7.70 -0.21 -21.27
CA ALA A 210 6.33 -0.73 -21.49
C ALA A 210 5.28 0.25 -20.94
N GLU A 211 4.15 0.38 -21.64
CA GLU A 211 3.00 1.12 -21.14
C GLU A 211 2.41 0.42 -19.92
N VAL A 212 2.14 1.17 -18.85
CA VAL A 212 1.42 0.67 -17.68
C VAL A 212 0.02 1.29 -17.73
N PRO A 213 -1.05 0.47 -17.84
CA PRO A 213 -2.41 0.93 -17.69
C PRO A 213 -2.63 1.52 -16.30
N ILE A 214 -3.36 2.63 -16.25
CA ILE A 214 -3.78 3.28 -15.01
C ILE A 214 -5.29 3.51 -15.06
N ILE A 215 -5.97 3.07 -14.00
CA ILE A 215 -7.40 3.32 -13.82
C ILE A 215 -7.57 4.34 -12.70
N ILE A 216 -8.24 5.45 -13.01
CA ILE A 216 -8.51 6.53 -12.06
C ILE A 216 -9.97 6.48 -11.68
N PHE A 217 -10.26 6.09 -10.45
CA PHE A 217 -11.58 6.22 -9.84
C PHE A 217 -11.66 7.54 -9.11
N SER A 218 -12.75 8.29 -9.31
CA SER A 218 -12.97 9.58 -8.66
C SER A 218 -14.41 9.72 -8.22
N LYS A 219 -14.66 10.41 -7.11
CA LYS A 219 -16.00 10.64 -6.56
C LYS A 219 -16.12 12.05 -5.97
N LEU A 220 -17.30 12.64 -6.13
CA LEU A 220 -17.66 13.90 -5.48
C LEU A 220 -18.30 13.65 -4.11
N SER A 221 -18.10 14.60 -3.19
CA SER A 221 -18.73 14.67 -1.86
C SER A 221 -20.26 14.58 -1.94
N THR A 222 -20.87 15.28 -2.91
CA THR A 222 -22.33 15.27 -3.16
C THR A 222 -22.90 13.86 -3.35
N GLY A 223 -22.12 12.94 -3.93
CA GLY A 223 -22.57 11.58 -4.19
C GLY A 223 -22.67 10.70 -2.95
N ARG A 224 -22.03 11.08 -1.83
CA ARG A 224 -21.97 10.27 -0.60
C ARG A 224 -21.58 8.82 -0.83
N LEU A 225 -20.72 8.57 -1.82
CA LEU A 225 -20.25 7.24 -2.18
C LEU A 225 -19.05 6.85 -1.30
N GLU A 226 -18.97 5.59 -0.94
CA GLU A 226 -17.82 5.02 -0.23
C GLU A 226 -16.78 4.52 -1.25
N MET A 227 -15.51 4.90 -1.11
CA MET A 227 -14.50 4.67 -2.14
C MET A 227 -14.17 3.18 -2.31
N TYR A 228 -14.01 2.44 -1.22
CA TYR A 228 -13.45 1.10 -1.21
C TYR A 228 -14.49 0.03 -1.59
N GLY A 229 -15.48 -0.18 -0.75
CA GLY A 229 -16.53 -1.19 -0.89
C GLY A 229 -17.68 -0.84 -1.84
N LYS A 230 -17.90 0.44 -2.21
CA LYS A 230 -18.92 0.81 -3.21
C LYS A 230 -18.35 1.08 -4.59
N ILE A 231 -17.18 1.73 -4.68
CA ILE A 231 -16.56 2.03 -5.98
C ILE A 231 -15.55 0.94 -6.36
N LEU A 232 -14.48 0.75 -5.57
CA LEU A 232 -13.37 -0.12 -5.97
C LEU A 232 -13.78 -1.59 -6.09
N THR A 233 -14.34 -2.22 -5.06
CA THR A 233 -14.73 -3.64 -5.11
C THR A 233 -15.73 -3.92 -6.22
N THR A 234 -16.70 -3.02 -6.44
CA THR A 234 -17.73 -3.14 -7.49
C THR A 234 -17.15 -3.00 -8.89
N LYS A 235 -16.33 -1.96 -9.13
CA LYS A 235 -15.79 -1.66 -10.45
C LYS A 235 -14.67 -2.62 -10.83
N LEU A 236 -13.83 -2.98 -9.86
CA LEU A 236 -12.76 -3.96 -10.06
C LEU A 236 -13.28 -5.40 -10.04
N ARG A 237 -14.47 -5.66 -9.48
CA ARG A 237 -15.00 -7.02 -9.26
C ARG A 237 -13.97 -7.91 -8.57
N ALA A 238 -13.40 -7.41 -7.48
CA ALA A 238 -12.31 -8.07 -6.77
C ALA A 238 -12.43 -7.83 -5.26
N ASN A 239 -11.80 -8.71 -4.49
CA ASN A 239 -11.55 -8.48 -3.08
C ASN A 239 -10.36 -7.53 -2.95
N ILE A 240 -10.39 -6.68 -1.94
CA ILE A 240 -9.33 -5.70 -1.73
C ILE A 240 -8.85 -5.70 -0.29
N ARG A 241 -7.55 -5.51 -0.13
CA ARG A 241 -6.88 -5.28 1.15
C ARG A 241 -6.51 -3.81 1.25
N VAL A 242 -6.94 -3.16 2.33
CA VAL A 242 -6.85 -1.70 2.50
C VAL A 242 -5.91 -1.35 3.65
N TRP A 243 -4.89 -0.56 3.34
CA TRP A 243 -4.11 0.19 4.32
C TRP A 243 -4.53 1.66 4.25
N ALA A 244 -5.25 2.14 5.25
CA ALA A 244 -5.61 3.53 5.40
C ALA A 244 -5.91 3.87 6.87
N LYS A 245 -5.84 5.14 7.26
CA LYS A 245 -6.32 5.55 8.60
C LYS A 245 -7.78 5.15 8.80
N THR A 246 -8.12 4.71 10.00
CA THR A 246 -9.48 4.34 10.37
C THR A 246 -9.83 4.91 11.74
N ASP A 247 -11.12 5.18 11.95
CA ASP A 247 -11.73 5.53 13.23
C ASP A 247 -12.63 4.38 13.74
N ASN A 248 -12.53 3.19 13.13
CA ASN A 248 -13.37 2.01 13.36
C ASN A 248 -14.86 2.18 13.01
N SER A 249 -15.26 3.29 12.36
CA SER A 249 -16.63 3.47 11.87
C SER A 249 -16.99 2.56 10.70
N LEU A 250 -15.97 2.05 10.00
CA LEU A 250 -16.03 1.01 8.99
C LEU A 250 -15.10 -0.13 9.41
N SER A 251 -15.56 -1.37 9.20
CA SER A 251 -14.80 -2.58 9.51
C SER A 251 -14.64 -3.44 8.26
N SER A 252 -13.73 -4.42 8.33
CA SER A 252 -13.64 -5.47 7.32
C SER A 252 -15.03 -6.05 7.06
N THR A 253 -15.43 -6.08 5.80
CA THR A 253 -16.77 -6.56 5.42
C THR A 253 -16.77 -8.08 5.45
N GLY A 254 -17.72 -8.69 6.15
CA GLY A 254 -17.93 -10.15 6.13
C GLY A 254 -18.73 -10.61 4.90
N GLY A 255 -18.32 -11.72 4.30
CA GLY A 255 -19.13 -12.49 3.34
C GLY A 255 -18.82 -12.32 1.85
N GLY A 256 -18.99 -13.42 1.09
CA GLY A 256 -18.90 -13.50 -0.38
C GLY A 256 -17.59 -14.08 -0.94
N LYS A 257 -17.62 -14.61 -2.17
CA LYS A 257 -16.39 -15.01 -2.91
C LYS A 257 -15.63 -13.78 -3.46
N ILE A 258 -16.36 -12.71 -3.80
CA ILE A 258 -15.85 -11.48 -4.43
C ILE A 258 -16.57 -10.27 -3.84
N GLY A 259 -15.86 -9.15 -3.68
CA GLY A 259 -16.41 -7.84 -3.41
C GLY A 259 -16.25 -7.35 -1.96
N PHE A 260 -15.42 -8.02 -1.17
CA PHE A 260 -15.17 -7.62 0.22
C PHE A 260 -13.95 -6.72 0.37
N VAL A 261 -14.00 -5.90 1.41
CA VAL A 261 -12.90 -5.06 1.91
C VAL A 261 -12.32 -5.72 3.15
N LYS A 262 -11.02 -5.99 3.13
CA LYS A 262 -10.26 -6.45 4.28
C LYS A 262 -9.31 -5.35 4.73
N VAL A 263 -9.42 -4.90 5.97
CA VAL A 263 -8.45 -3.97 6.55
C VAL A 263 -7.16 -4.74 6.83
N VAL A 264 -6.03 -4.23 6.32
CA VAL A 264 -4.70 -4.82 6.56
C VAL A 264 -4.40 -4.80 8.06
N GLN A 265 -3.74 -5.82 8.60
CA GLN A 265 -3.34 -5.78 10.00
C GLN A 265 -2.17 -4.81 10.21
N SER A 266 -2.21 -4.05 11.31
CA SER A 266 -1.14 -3.15 11.71
C SER A 266 -0.28 -3.85 12.78
N PRO A 267 1.05 -3.71 12.79
CA PRO A 267 1.87 -2.90 11.86
C PRO A 267 2.13 -3.59 10.51
N ILE A 268 2.50 -2.80 9.50
CA ILE A 268 3.13 -3.30 8.27
C ILE A 268 4.65 -3.04 8.31
N THR A 269 5.38 -3.75 7.45
CA THR A 269 6.83 -3.54 7.26
C THR A 269 7.11 -3.13 5.82
N VAL A 270 7.72 -1.96 5.65
CA VAL A 270 8.22 -1.45 4.36
C VAL A 270 9.75 -1.52 4.40
N ASP A 271 10.34 -2.54 3.77
CA ASP A 271 11.79 -2.75 3.71
C ASP A 271 12.50 -2.62 5.08
N ASN A 272 12.10 -3.49 6.02
CA ASN A 272 12.56 -3.52 7.41
C ASN A 272 12.19 -2.30 8.27
N GLN A 273 11.44 -1.33 7.74
CA GLN A 273 10.89 -0.21 8.52
C GLN A 273 9.43 -0.46 8.87
N GLN A 274 9.10 -0.45 10.17
CA GLN A 274 7.72 -0.63 10.61
C GLN A 274 6.89 0.63 10.43
N SER A 275 5.62 0.46 10.10
CA SER A 275 4.62 1.52 10.08
C SER A 275 3.37 1.07 10.79
N THR A 276 2.90 1.86 11.75
CA THR A 276 1.59 1.65 12.40
C THR A 276 0.54 2.52 11.73
N ARG A 277 -0.70 2.03 11.71
CA ARG A 277 -1.82 2.72 11.04
C ARG A 277 -2.04 4.14 11.58
N GLU A 278 -1.85 4.35 12.87
CA GLU A 278 -2.10 5.63 13.56
C GLU A 278 -1.08 6.70 13.12
N LYS A 279 0.15 6.26 12.88
CA LYS A 279 1.25 7.11 12.44
C LYS A 279 1.41 7.16 10.93
N ASP A 280 0.56 6.52 10.14
CA ASP A 280 0.72 6.49 8.69
C ASP A 280 -0.40 7.27 7.97
N SER A 281 -0.04 8.29 7.21
CA SER A 281 -0.95 9.05 6.36
C SER A 281 -0.95 8.56 4.90
N SER A 282 -0.09 7.61 4.55
CA SER A 282 -0.17 6.90 3.28
C SER A 282 -1.38 5.97 3.26
N GLN A 283 -1.98 5.82 2.07
CA GLN A 283 -3.19 5.05 1.92
C GLN A 283 -3.19 4.34 0.58
N TRP A 284 -3.41 3.04 0.62
CA TRP A 284 -3.28 2.21 -0.56
C TRP A 284 -4.11 0.94 -0.48
N VAL A 285 -4.28 0.32 -1.63
CA VAL A 285 -5.09 -0.88 -1.83
C VAL A 285 -4.30 -1.91 -2.60
N SER A 286 -4.22 -3.12 -2.05
CA SER A 286 -3.83 -4.32 -2.78
C SER A 286 -5.07 -5.03 -3.28
N VAL A 287 -5.13 -5.34 -4.57
CA VAL A 287 -6.29 -6.01 -5.20
C VAL A 287 -6.00 -7.50 -5.32
N GLU A 288 -6.79 -8.33 -4.66
CA GLU A 288 -6.55 -9.78 -4.68
C GLU A 288 -6.78 -10.35 -6.09
N GLN A 289 -5.90 -11.27 -6.51
CA GLN A 289 -5.95 -11.97 -7.81
C GLN A 289 -5.87 -11.04 -9.04
N LYS A 290 -5.42 -9.80 -8.87
CA LYS A 290 -5.17 -8.87 -9.98
C LYS A 290 -3.81 -8.20 -9.81
N PRO A 291 -3.11 -7.89 -10.91
CA PRO A 291 -1.82 -7.19 -10.86
C PRO A 291 -1.98 -5.69 -10.60
N LEU A 292 -2.84 -5.31 -9.65
CA LEU A 292 -3.24 -3.93 -9.39
C LEU A 292 -2.82 -3.49 -7.99
N PHE A 293 -2.08 -2.39 -7.97
CA PHE A 293 -1.86 -1.57 -6.78
C PHE A 293 -2.62 -0.26 -6.94
N CYS A 294 -3.38 0.18 -5.93
CA CYS A 294 -4.02 1.50 -5.97
C CYS A 294 -3.51 2.43 -4.88
N PHE A 295 -3.13 3.64 -5.28
CA PHE A 295 -2.89 4.78 -4.40
C PHE A 295 -4.19 5.52 -4.12
N THR A 296 -4.38 6.00 -2.89
CA THR A 296 -5.51 6.88 -2.54
C THR A 296 -5.11 7.88 -1.46
N THR A 297 -5.94 8.90 -1.28
CA THR A 297 -5.85 9.89 -0.19
C THR A 297 -7.05 9.83 0.77
N SER A 298 -8.00 8.92 0.52
CA SER A 298 -9.26 8.81 1.27
C SER A 298 -9.19 7.78 2.38
N SER A 299 -9.31 8.20 3.64
CA SER A 299 -9.22 7.30 4.80
C SER A 299 -10.33 6.24 4.80
N TYR A 300 -10.18 5.19 5.60
CA TYR A 300 -11.23 4.18 5.72
C TYR A 300 -12.16 4.50 6.91
N ASN A 301 -13.04 5.47 6.70
CA ASN A 301 -14.06 5.89 7.65
C ASN A 301 -15.30 6.51 6.99
N LYS A 302 -16.38 6.67 7.75
CA LYS A 302 -17.66 7.25 7.27
C LYS A 302 -17.57 8.74 6.93
N GLU A 303 -16.62 9.49 7.49
CA GLU A 303 -16.42 10.90 7.14
C GLU A 303 -16.10 11.06 5.64
N GLN A 304 -15.40 10.08 5.05
CA GLN A 304 -15.08 10.10 3.62
C GLN A 304 -16.30 10.05 2.70
N LEU A 305 -17.49 9.69 3.19
CA LEU A 305 -18.72 9.83 2.40
C LEU A 305 -18.93 11.29 1.98
N MET A 306 -18.63 12.23 2.88
CA MET A 306 -18.78 13.67 2.67
C MET A 306 -17.56 14.33 2.00
N LYS A 307 -16.60 13.54 1.52
CA LYS A 307 -15.40 14.03 0.84
C LYS A 307 -15.38 13.65 -0.63
N SER A 308 -14.84 14.54 -1.46
CA SER A 308 -14.40 14.19 -2.81
C SER A 308 -13.05 13.48 -2.72
N GLY A 309 -12.77 12.54 -3.62
CA GLY A 309 -11.53 11.74 -3.51
C GLY A 309 -11.25 10.89 -4.72
N THR A 310 -10.10 10.21 -4.70
CA THR A 310 -9.61 9.37 -5.79
C THR A 310 -8.95 8.09 -5.33
N ALA A 311 -8.98 7.09 -6.20
CA ALA A 311 -8.08 5.95 -6.16
C ALA A 311 -7.46 5.76 -7.55
N ILE A 312 -6.13 5.69 -7.60
CA ILE A 312 -5.33 5.60 -8.83
C ILE A 312 -4.68 4.23 -8.84
N CYS A 313 -5.17 3.34 -9.69
CA CYS A 313 -4.76 1.95 -9.76
C CYS A 313 -3.79 1.72 -10.93
N LEU A 314 -2.58 1.24 -10.64
CA LEU A 314 -1.56 0.90 -11.63
C LEU A 314 -1.56 -0.61 -11.86
N GLU A 315 -1.66 -1.02 -13.12
CA GLU A 315 -1.59 -2.43 -13.53
C GLU A 315 -0.13 -2.85 -13.75
N HIS A 316 0.52 -3.29 -12.68
CA HIS A 316 1.94 -3.65 -12.67
C HIS A 316 2.25 -4.79 -11.69
N GLN A 317 2.65 -5.95 -12.22
CA GLN A 317 2.86 -7.19 -11.47
C GLN A 317 3.77 -7.00 -10.24
N LEU A 318 5.04 -6.62 -10.44
CA LEU A 318 6.03 -6.51 -9.36
C LEU A 318 5.66 -5.48 -8.29
N LEU A 319 4.90 -4.45 -8.68
CA LEU A 319 4.43 -3.43 -7.76
C LEU A 319 3.30 -4.02 -6.91
N SER A 320 2.32 -4.64 -7.55
CA SER A 320 1.18 -5.28 -6.89
C SER A 320 1.60 -6.39 -5.93
N GLU A 321 2.55 -7.26 -6.31
CA GLU A 321 3.06 -8.34 -5.46
C GLU A 321 3.74 -7.80 -4.19
N SER A 322 4.49 -6.70 -4.33
CA SER A 322 5.15 -6.07 -3.19
C SER A 322 4.17 -5.48 -2.18
N PHE A 323 3.08 -4.87 -2.64
CA PHE A 323 2.03 -4.39 -1.75
C PHE A 323 1.17 -5.52 -1.20
N ALA A 324 0.96 -6.59 -1.97
CA ALA A 324 0.29 -7.80 -1.49
C ALA A 324 1.08 -8.48 -0.36
N ALA A 325 2.41 -8.51 -0.46
CA ALA A 325 3.29 -9.02 0.60
C ALA A 325 3.20 -8.17 1.88
N MET A 326 3.21 -6.84 1.77
CA MET A 326 3.01 -5.95 2.94
C MET A 326 1.59 -6.05 3.52
N ALA A 327 0.60 -6.34 2.67
CA ALA A 327 -0.80 -6.52 3.06
C ALA A 327 -1.12 -7.91 3.59
N ALA A 328 -0.18 -8.87 3.49
CA ALA A 328 -0.39 -10.21 3.97
C ALA A 328 -0.66 -10.15 5.46
N ASP A 329 -1.69 -10.87 5.90
CA ASP A 329 -1.86 -11.09 7.33
C ASP A 329 -0.71 -12.00 7.69
N LEU A 330 0.35 -11.44 8.29
CA LEU A 330 1.21 -12.22 9.13
C LEU A 330 0.31 -12.63 10.29
N CYS A 331 -0.45 -13.71 10.13
CA CYS A 331 -0.63 -14.58 11.27
C CYS A 331 0.80 -14.93 11.67
N GLU A 332 1.33 -14.24 12.68
CA GLU A 332 2.14 -14.92 13.66
C GLU A 332 1.25 -16.05 14.16
N TYR A 333 1.27 -17.17 13.43
CA TYR A 333 1.07 -18.44 14.07
C TYR A 333 2.25 -18.55 15.02
N THR A 334 2.14 -17.94 16.19
CA THR A 334 2.92 -18.32 17.34
C THR A 334 2.40 -19.71 17.70
N PHE A 335 2.85 -20.71 16.96
CA PHE A 335 2.81 -22.07 17.46
C PHE A 335 3.69 -22.06 18.70
N PHE A 336 3.07 -22.05 19.89
CA PHE A 336 3.76 -22.40 21.12
C PHE A 336 4.15 -23.87 21.01
N LEU A 337 5.37 -24.14 20.54
CA LEU A 337 6.03 -25.40 20.83
C LEU A 337 6.62 -25.27 22.23
N ALA A 338 5.86 -25.71 23.24
CA ALA A 338 6.41 -25.96 24.56
C ALA A 338 7.46 -27.06 24.44
N LEU A 339 8.73 -26.72 24.69
CA LEU A 339 9.77 -27.70 24.93
C LEU A 339 9.85 -27.92 26.45
N SER A 340 9.37 -29.06 26.94
CA SER A 340 9.67 -29.52 28.29
C SER A 340 11.09 -30.09 28.32
N GLY A 341 12.07 -29.18 28.41
CA GLY A 341 13.45 -29.53 28.71
C GLY A 341 13.63 -29.67 30.22
N SER A 342 13.61 -30.89 30.74
CA SER A 342 13.95 -31.21 32.12
C SER A 342 15.46 -31.09 32.39
N SER A 343 16.00 -29.87 32.35
CA SER A 343 17.16 -29.41 33.15
C SER A 343 17.61 -28.02 32.70
N CYS A 344 17.19 -26.96 33.39
CA CYS A 344 17.88 -25.67 33.33
C CYS A 344 18.00 -25.12 34.75
N THR A 345 19.06 -25.51 35.44
CA THR A 345 19.52 -24.79 36.62
C THR A 345 20.39 -23.63 36.15
N THR A 346 19.93 -22.42 36.45
CA THR A 346 20.66 -21.14 36.51
C THR A 346 20.68 -20.27 35.23
N LEU A 347 20.05 -19.08 35.34
CA LEU A 347 20.10 -17.88 34.46
C LEU A 347 19.37 -17.91 33.11
N CYS A 348 18.06 -17.65 33.12
CA CYS A 348 17.30 -17.21 31.95
C CYS A 348 17.70 -15.77 31.53
N LYS A 349 18.56 -15.64 30.51
CA LYS A 349 18.59 -14.46 29.64
C LYS A 349 17.79 -14.77 28.38
N PHE A 350 16.94 -13.83 27.98
CA PHE A 350 16.16 -13.82 26.74
C PHE A 350 16.93 -14.47 25.58
N MET A 351 16.43 -15.61 25.10
CA MET A 351 16.85 -16.20 23.83
C MET A 351 15.59 -16.42 22.99
N GLN A 352 15.41 -15.58 21.97
CA GLN A 352 14.53 -15.89 20.84
C GLN A 352 15.03 -17.19 20.21
N LEU A 353 14.22 -18.25 20.25
CA LEU A 353 14.41 -19.43 19.42
C LEU A 353 13.20 -19.58 18.49
N THR A 354 13.41 -19.25 17.22
CA THR A 354 12.48 -19.50 16.11
C THR A 354 12.70 -20.92 15.60
N VAL A 355 11.68 -21.79 15.68
CA VAL A 355 11.73 -23.15 15.12
C VAL A 355 10.36 -23.47 14.49
N HIS A 356 10.31 -23.57 13.15
CA HIS A 356 9.10 -23.94 12.38
C HIS A 356 9.13 -25.45 12.08
N ALA A 357 8.08 -26.18 12.44
CA ALA A 357 7.91 -27.59 12.04
C ALA A 357 6.48 -27.86 11.54
N GLU A 358 6.35 -28.47 10.36
CA GLU A 358 5.08 -28.91 9.77
C GLU A 358 4.95 -30.44 9.88
N LEU A 359 3.73 -30.94 10.13
CA LEU A 359 3.40 -32.38 10.15
C LEU A 359 2.45 -32.76 9.01
N LEU A 360 2.76 -33.83 8.27
CA LEU A 360 1.85 -34.48 7.31
C LEU A 360 1.60 -35.96 7.67
N GLN A 361 0.34 -36.40 7.58
CA GLN A 361 -0.07 -37.80 7.80
C GLN A 361 0.04 -38.63 6.52
N MET A 362 0.65 -39.82 6.60
CA MET A 362 0.75 -40.78 5.50
C MET A 362 0.39 -42.18 5.98
N ILE A 363 -0.19 -43.00 5.09
CA ILE A 363 -0.36 -44.45 5.30
C ILE A 363 0.79 -45.15 4.59
N GLN A 364 1.66 -45.83 5.35
CA GLN A 364 2.74 -46.66 4.81
C GLN A 364 2.63 -48.07 5.39
N ASN A 365 2.51 -49.09 4.53
CA ASN A 365 2.39 -50.50 4.93
C ASN A 365 1.28 -50.77 5.99
N GLY A 366 0.14 -50.07 5.88
CA GLY A 366 -0.98 -50.20 6.82
C GLY A 366 -0.77 -49.52 8.18
N GLN A 367 0.36 -48.83 8.40
CA GLN A 367 0.61 -48.02 9.59
C GLN A 367 0.43 -46.53 9.28
N LEU A 368 -0.25 -45.81 10.18
CA LEU A 368 -0.34 -44.35 10.13
C LEU A 368 0.97 -43.79 10.68
N ARG A 369 1.73 -43.05 9.88
CA ARG A 369 2.99 -42.44 10.30
C ARG A 369 3.02 -40.97 9.90
N ALA A 370 3.63 -40.12 10.71
CA ALA A 370 3.82 -38.72 10.34
C ALA A 370 5.18 -38.50 9.69
N LYS A 371 5.24 -37.49 8.84
CA LYS A 371 6.50 -36.86 8.45
C LYS A 371 6.60 -35.49 9.10
N ILE A 372 7.79 -35.17 9.58
CA ILE A 372 8.15 -33.89 10.18
C ILE A 372 9.21 -33.20 9.33
N ILE A 373 9.11 -31.89 9.21
CA ILE A 373 10.21 -31.03 8.79
C ILE A 373 10.60 -30.16 9.99
N SER A 374 11.88 -29.95 10.23
CA SER A 374 12.36 -29.14 11.35
C SER A 374 13.63 -28.39 10.94
N PRO A 375 14.06 -27.36 11.67
CA PRO A 375 15.32 -26.66 11.35
C PRO A 375 16.56 -27.56 11.41
N ALA A 376 16.47 -28.71 12.10
CA ALA A 376 17.53 -29.71 12.13
C ALA A 376 17.52 -30.66 10.91
N ASN A 377 16.41 -30.72 10.16
CA ASN A 377 16.21 -31.61 9.02
C ASN A 377 15.65 -30.83 7.82
N ALA A 378 16.50 -30.52 6.84
CA ALA A 378 16.13 -29.77 5.63
C ALA A 378 15.15 -30.53 4.68
N GLY A 379 14.69 -31.72 5.04
CA GLY A 379 13.72 -32.51 4.28
C GLY A 379 12.75 -33.25 5.19
N TRP A 380 11.59 -33.62 4.64
CA TRP A 380 10.56 -34.41 5.33
C TRP A 380 11.11 -35.75 5.83
N ALA A 381 11.24 -35.90 7.14
CA ALA A 381 11.71 -37.12 7.80
C ALA A 381 10.54 -37.83 8.50
N SER A 382 10.57 -39.17 8.57
CA SER A 382 9.60 -39.91 9.38
C SER A 382 9.87 -39.66 10.86
N ASP A 383 8.81 -39.47 11.65
CA ASP A 383 8.91 -39.33 13.11
C ASP A 383 9.04 -40.66 13.87
N GLY A 384 9.22 -41.77 13.15
CA GLY A 384 9.72 -43.04 13.68
C GLY A 384 8.69 -43.97 14.35
N ALA A 385 7.47 -43.52 14.63
CA ALA A 385 6.45 -44.32 15.31
C ALA A 385 5.06 -44.25 14.63
N ASN A 386 4.18 -45.20 14.99
CA ASN A 386 2.82 -45.27 14.48
C ASN A 386 1.94 -44.26 15.24
N MET A 387 1.20 -43.40 14.56
CA MET A 387 0.35 -42.37 15.18
C MET A 387 -0.81 -42.93 16.02
N ASN A 388 -1.06 -44.24 15.97
CA ASN A 388 -2.03 -44.92 16.83
C ASN A 388 -1.44 -45.39 18.18
N THR A 389 -0.16 -45.16 18.45
CA THR A 389 0.48 -45.53 19.72
C THR A 389 0.57 -44.32 20.64
N ASP A 390 0.33 -44.49 21.94
CA ASP A 390 0.30 -43.38 22.90
C ASP A 390 1.69 -42.74 23.18
N THR A 391 2.75 -43.24 22.56
CA THR A 391 4.13 -42.75 22.78
C THR A 391 4.97 -42.87 21.50
N GLY A 392 6.11 -42.17 21.49
CA GLY A 392 7.17 -42.37 20.49
C GLY A 392 7.05 -41.58 19.19
N HIS A 393 5.91 -40.92 18.92
CA HIS A 393 5.74 -40.02 17.78
C HIS A 393 5.58 -38.57 18.24
N ALA A 394 5.84 -37.61 17.33
CA ALA A 394 5.90 -36.19 17.68
C ALA A 394 4.58 -35.68 18.29
N LEU A 395 3.44 -36.06 17.71
CA LEU A 395 2.12 -35.64 18.20
C LEU A 395 1.82 -36.07 19.65
N ALA A 396 2.18 -37.29 20.06
CA ALA A 396 1.95 -37.78 21.43
C ALA A 396 2.87 -37.07 22.43
N GLN A 397 4.10 -36.75 22.03
CA GLN A 397 5.02 -35.97 22.85
C GLN A 397 4.53 -34.52 23.02
N THR A 398 4.08 -33.88 21.93
CA THR A 398 3.54 -32.51 21.97
C THR A 398 2.28 -32.41 22.83
N LEU A 399 1.44 -33.45 22.84
CA LEU A 399 0.18 -33.46 23.57
C LEU A 399 0.24 -34.15 24.93
N ALA A 400 1.41 -34.64 25.37
CA ALA A 400 1.53 -35.41 26.60
C ALA A 400 1.00 -34.63 27.82
N GLU A 401 1.24 -33.32 27.88
CA GLU A 401 0.76 -32.45 28.96
C GLU A 401 -0.76 -32.22 28.87
N TRP A 402 -1.31 -32.08 27.66
CA TRP A 402 -2.76 -31.96 27.44
C TRP A 402 -3.53 -33.26 27.72
N MET A 403 -2.89 -34.40 27.45
CA MET A 403 -3.42 -35.74 27.70
C MET A 403 -3.28 -36.18 29.17
N GLY A 404 -2.55 -35.40 29.98
CA GLY A 404 -2.38 -35.60 31.42
C GLY A 404 -3.43 -34.86 32.27
N PRO A 405 -3.29 -34.87 33.61
CA PRO A 405 -4.11 -34.05 34.49
C PRO A 405 -3.91 -32.56 34.17
N ILE A 406 -5.01 -31.82 34.00
CA ILE A 406 -4.95 -30.36 33.84
C ILE A 406 -4.41 -29.77 35.15
N LEU A 407 -3.26 -29.08 35.07
CA LEU A 407 -2.67 -28.36 36.19
C LEU A 407 -3.47 -27.08 36.49
N ASP A 408 -3.52 -26.66 37.75
CA ASP A 408 -4.32 -25.51 38.21
C ASP A 408 -3.91 -24.16 37.55
N ASP A 409 -2.72 -24.11 36.95
CA ASP A 409 -2.15 -22.96 36.24
C ASP A 409 -2.30 -23.05 34.71
N MET A 410 -2.99 -24.05 34.17
CA MET A 410 -3.15 -24.23 32.73
C MET A 410 -4.58 -23.88 32.27
N THR A 411 -4.67 -23.01 31.25
CA THR A 411 -5.92 -22.78 30.50
C THR A 411 -5.80 -23.39 29.12
N ALA A 412 -6.75 -24.22 28.69
CA ALA A 412 -6.73 -24.87 27.38
C ALA A 412 -8.08 -24.77 26.64
N LEU A 413 -8.03 -24.68 25.32
CA LEU A 413 -9.16 -24.62 24.40
C LEU A 413 -8.96 -25.64 23.27
N GLY A 414 -9.83 -26.64 23.19
CA GLY A 414 -9.92 -27.53 22.03
C GLY A 414 -11.07 -27.11 21.12
N TYR A 415 -10.85 -27.05 19.81
CA TYR A 415 -11.90 -26.79 18.82
C TYR A 415 -11.89 -27.84 17.70
N SER A 416 -13.08 -28.26 17.26
CA SER A 416 -13.25 -29.19 16.15
C SER A 416 -14.64 -29.00 15.56
N ASN A 417 -14.74 -29.09 14.23
CA ASN A 417 -16.04 -29.17 13.56
C ASN A 417 -16.80 -30.49 13.82
N THR A 418 -16.09 -31.50 14.34
CA THR A 418 -16.58 -32.83 14.76
C THR A 418 -15.91 -33.18 16.09
N PRO A 419 -16.38 -32.62 17.22
CA PRO A 419 -15.76 -32.86 18.52
C PRO A 419 -15.88 -34.35 18.92
N PRO A 420 -14.84 -34.94 19.52
CA PRO A 420 -14.91 -36.31 20.03
C PRO A 420 -16.08 -36.46 21.01
N LYS A 421 -16.88 -37.53 20.87
CA LYS A 421 -18.02 -37.85 21.75
C LYS A 421 -19.17 -36.82 21.75
N SER A 422 -19.20 -35.88 20.81
CA SER A 422 -20.31 -34.94 20.61
C SER A 422 -21.24 -35.40 19.48
N THR A 423 -22.54 -35.18 19.64
CA THR A 423 -23.54 -35.32 18.57
C THR A 423 -23.70 -34.05 17.73
N ILE A 424 -23.08 -32.94 18.15
CA ILE A 424 -23.15 -31.63 17.50
C ILE A 424 -22.00 -31.49 16.52
N THR A 425 -22.31 -31.25 15.25
CA THR A 425 -21.34 -31.02 14.17
C THR A 425 -21.52 -29.62 13.57
N SER A 426 -20.42 -28.92 13.34
CA SER A 426 -20.44 -27.60 12.70
C SER A 426 -20.37 -27.73 11.18
N GLN A 427 -21.30 -27.09 10.47
CA GLN A 427 -21.34 -27.07 8.99
C GLN A 427 -20.63 -25.85 8.38
N THR A 428 -20.11 -24.93 9.20
CA THR A 428 -19.58 -23.64 8.74
C THR A 428 -18.04 -23.56 8.75
N THR A 429 -17.36 -24.53 9.37
CA THR A 429 -15.90 -24.60 9.44
C THR A 429 -15.41 -26.05 9.37
N SER A 430 -14.23 -26.26 8.80
CA SER A 430 -13.52 -27.55 8.81
C SER A 430 -12.37 -27.58 9.82
N SER A 431 -12.22 -26.53 10.63
CA SER A 431 -11.05 -26.33 11.48
C SER A 431 -11.05 -27.23 12.71
N LYS A 432 -9.87 -27.72 13.05
CA LYS A 432 -9.59 -28.55 14.23
C LYS A 432 -8.28 -28.05 14.84
N GLY A 433 -8.19 -27.97 16.17
CA GLY A 433 -6.98 -27.52 16.84
C GLY A 433 -7.14 -27.46 18.34
N MET A 434 -6.02 -27.15 19.00
CA MET A 434 -5.92 -26.99 20.44
C MET A 434 -4.99 -25.83 20.73
N ASP A 435 -5.42 -24.96 21.64
CA ASP A 435 -4.63 -23.86 22.20
C ASP A 435 -4.51 -24.07 23.72
N TYR A 436 -3.37 -23.75 24.30
CA TYR A 436 -3.22 -23.72 25.76
C TYR A 436 -2.24 -22.63 26.19
N LYS A 437 -2.39 -22.18 27.43
CA LYS A 437 -1.56 -21.15 28.05
C LYS A 437 -1.36 -21.50 29.53
N TYR A 438 -0.12 -21.37 30.00
CA TYR A 438 0.21 -21.37 31.43
C TYR A 438 0.04 -19.94 31.99
N LEU A 439 -0.58 -19.83 33.16
CA LEU A 439 -0.90 -18.58 33.85
C LEU A 439 0.29 -17.97 34.59
#